data_AF-A0A7Z9ZXX3-F1
#
_entry.id   AF-A0A7Z9ZXX3-F1
#
_cell.length_a   1.000
_cell.length_b   1.000
_cell.length_c   1.000
_cell.angle_alpha   90.00
_cell.angle_beta   90.00
_cell.angle_gamma   90.00
#
_symmetry.space_group_name_H-M   'P 1'
#
loop_
_entity.id
_entity.type
_entity.pdbx_description
1 polymer ?
#
loop_
_entity_poly.entity_id
_entity_poly.type
_entity_poly.pdbx_seq_one_letter_code
_entity_poly.pdbx_strand_id
1 'polypeptide(L)'
;MRLSSSPSEFWAKVKPLLRPRDAIRRLLLRSGAAVDARGLGVPPDLLRRAFLLCKDMRARYTVLDLASDLGVLEELADRALEGIVWEP
;
A
#
# COMPACT_ATOMS: atom_id res chain seq x y z
N MET A 1 -9.68 -19.93 9.99
CA MET A 1 -10.61 -18.93 10.56
C MET A 1 -11.25 -18.16 9.41
N ARG A 2 -12.55 -18.37 9.14
CA ARG A 2 -13.29 -17.56 8.16
C ARG A 2 -13.74 -16.27 8.86
N LEU A 3 -13.36 -15.11 8.31
CA LEU A 3 -13.67 -13.79 8.90
C LEU A 3 -15.16 -13.41 8.76
N SER A 4 -15.86 -13.94 7.76
CA SER A 4 -17.31 -13.88 7.60
C SER A 4 -17.78 -14.98 6.65
N SER A 5 -19.09 -15.20 6.60
CA SER A 5 -19.73 -16.15 5.67
C SER A 5 -20.21 -15.48 4.38
N SER A 6 -20.26 -14.15 4.35
CA SER A 6 -20.62 -13.36 3.16
C SER A 6 -19.88 -12.01 3.11
N PRO A 7 -19.77 -11.40 1.91
CA PRO A 7 -19.22 -10.05 1.75
C PRO A 7 -20.00 -8.97 2.52
N SER A 8 -21.33 -9.07 2.57
CA SER A 8 -22.17 -8.09 3.27
C SER A 8 -21.93 -8.09 4.77
N GLU A 9 -21.79 -9.27 5.37
CA GLU A 9 -21.47 -9.43 6.79
C GLU A 9 -20.08 -8.88 7.13
N PHE A 10 -19.10 -9.11 6.26
CA PHE A 10 -17.76 -8.54 6.41
C PHE A 10 -17.81 -7.01 6.44
N TRP A 11 -18.45 -6.40 5.44
CA TRP A 11 -18.51 -4.94 5.36
C TRP A 11 -19.32 -4.33 6.50
N ALA A 12 -20.38 -5.00 6.97
CA ALA A 12 -21.12 -4.55 8.16
C ALA A 12 -20.22 -4.50 9.42
N LYS A 13 -19.30 -5.45 9.58
CA LYS A 13 -18.34 -5.50 10.69
C LYS A 13 -17.19 -4.49 10.54
N VAL A 14 -16.68 -4.31 9.32
CA VAL A 14 -15.51 -3.45 9.06
C VAL A 14 -15.87 -1.97 9.02
N LYS A 15 -17.02 -1.61 8.43
CA LYS A 15 -17.40 -0.21 8.19
C LYS A 15 -17.37 0.67 9.45
N PRO A 16 -17.82 0.23 10.65
CA PRO A 16 -17.70 1.01 11.88
C PRO A 16 -16.26 1.24 12.36
N LEU A 17 -15.30 0.42 11.91
CA LEU A 17 -13.88 0.52 12.29
C LEU A 17 -13.09 1.43 11.34
N LEU A 18 -13.64 1.75 10.17
CA LEU A 18 -12.98 2.60 9.19
C LEU A 18 -13.03 4.05 9.64
N ARG A 19 -11.89 4.74 9.48
CA ARG A 19 -11.81 6.20 9.63
C ARG A 19 -11.50 6.81 8.25
N PRO A 20 -12.02 8.01 7.96
CA PRO A 20 -11.67 8.71 6.73
C PRO A 20 -10.15 8.90 6.64
N ARG A 21 -9.60 8.73 5.43
CA ARG A 21 -8.16 8.88 5.14
C ARG A 21 -7.58 10.17 5.74
N ASP A 22 -8.24 11.30 5.51
CA ASP A 22 -7.74 12.60 5.94
C ASP A 22 -7.78 12.77 7.46
N ALA A 23 -8.71 12.11 8.14
CA ALA A 23 -8.76 12.10 9.60
C ALA A 23 -7.57 11.35 10.19
N ILE A 24 -7.19 10.21 9.60
CA ILE A 24 -5.98 9.46 9.97
C ILE A 24 -4.72 10.27 9.66
N ARG A 25 -4.63 10.87 8.47
CA ARG A 25 -3.48 11.68 8.06
C ARG A 25 -3.25 12.84 9.03
N ARG A 26 -4.30 13.61 9.35
CA ARG A 26 -4.21 14.72 10.33
C ARG A 26 -3.80 14.23 11.72
N LEU A 27 -4.30 13.08 12.15
CA LEU A 27 -3.92 12.50 13.44
C LEU A 27 -2.43 12.14 13.47
N LEU A 28 -1.93 11.43 12.46
CA LEU A 28 -0.52 11.04 12.36
C LEU A 28 0.39 12.28 12.35
N LEU A 29 0.07 13.28 11.53
CA LEU A 29 0.83 14.53 11.46
C LEU A 29 0.86 15.28 12.81
N ARG A 30 -0.27 15.39 13.51
CA ARG A 30 -0.31 16.04 14.85
C ARG A 30 0.51 15.30 15.89
N SER A 31 0.68 13.99 15.74
CA SER A 31 1.53 13.18 16.61
C SER A 31 3.01 13.19 16.20
N GLY A 32 3.39 13.95 15.16
CA GLY A 32 4.75 13.97 14.61
C GLY A 32 5.11 12.73 13.80
N ALA A 33 4.13 11.88 13.45
CA ALA A 33 4.36 10.68 12.64
C ALA A 33 4.34 11.01 11.15
N ALA A 34 5.23 10.36 10.40
CA ALA A 34 5.25 10.42 8.95
C ALA A 34 4.00 9.75 8.34
N VAL A 35 3.58 10.28 7.19
CA VAL A 35 2.37 9.84 6.47
C VAL A 35 2.65 9.41 5.03
N ASP A 36 3.91 9.48 4.63
CA ASP A 36 4.43 9.11 3.31
C ASP A 36 5.91 8.73 3.40
N ALA A 37 6.47 8.20 2.31
CA ALA A 37 7.85 7.73 2.24
C ALA A 37 8.87 8.87 2.47
N ARG A 38 8.55 10.09 2.01
CA ARG A 38 9.39 11.28 2.21
C ARG A 38 9.49 11.63 3.70
N GLY A 39 8.37 11.65 4.42
CA GLY A 39 8.35 11.86 5.87
C GLY A 39 9.10 10.79 6.66
N LEU A 40 9.25 9.58 6.10
CA LEU A 40 10.04 8.49 6.67
C LEU A 40 11.53 8.57 6.31
N GLY A 41 11.95 9.52 5.46
CA GLY A 41 13.33 9.61 4.97
C GLY A 41 13.72 8.50 3.99
N VAL A 42 12.73 7.84 3.36
CA VAL A 42 12.97 6.78 2.37
C VAL A 42 13.16 7.43 1.00
N PRO A 43 14.32 7.25 0.35
CA PRO A 43 14.56 7.84 -0.96
C PRO A 43 13.77 7.10 -2.06
N PRO A 44 13.37 7.78 -3.15
CA PRO A 44 12.47 7.21 -4.17
C PRO A 44 13.00 5.95 -4.85
N ASP A 45 14.30 5.87 -5.08
CA ASP A 45 14.99 4.71 -5.65
C ASP A 45 14.91 3.48 -4.73
N LEU A 46 15.08 3.69 -3.42
CA LEU A 46 14.92 2.63 -2.42
C LEU A 46 13.47 2.16 -2.36
N LEU A 47 12.51 3.08 -2.40
CA LEU A 47 11.08 2.75 -2.42
C LEU A 47 10.72 1.91 -3.65
N ARG A 48 11.19 2.32 -4.84
CA ARG A 48 10.99 1.59 -6.09
C ARG A 48 11.59 0.19 -6.01
N ARG A 49 12.83 0.08 -5.54
CA ARG A 49 13.50 -1.21 -5.37
C ARG A 49 12.76 -2.13 -4.39
N ALA A 50 12.30 -1.58 -3.27
CA ALA A 50 11.53 -2.33 -2.29
C ALA A 50 10.21 -2.86 -2.88
N PHE A 51 9.52 -2.04 -3.68
CA PHE A 51 8.28 -2.44 -4.35
C PHE A 51 8.49 -3.62 -5.31
N LEU A 52 9.53 -3.57 -6.16
CA LEU A 52 9.85 -4.66 -7.09
C LEU A 52 10.16 -5.99 -6.37
N LEU A 53 10.80 -5.91 -5.20
CA LEU A 53 11.13 -7.07 -4.37
C LEU A 53 9.92 -7.66 -3.63
N CYS A 54 8.77 -6.99 -3.61
CA CYS A 54 7.59 -7.48 -2.88
C CYS A 54 7.06 -8.81 -3.41
N LYS A 55 7.25 -9.14 -4.69
CA LYS A 55 6.87 -10.44 -5.26
C LYS A 55 7.61 -11.60 -4.57
N ASP A 56 8.87 -11.38 -4.18
CA ASP A 56 9.73 -12.42 -3.63
C ASP A 56 9.64 -12.53 -2.08
N MET A 57 8.89 -11.63 -1.43
CA MET A 57 8.86 -11.55 0.04
C MET A 57 8.10 -12.71 0.71
N ARG A 58 7.15 -13.35 0.03
CA ARG A 58 6.29 -14.39 0.61
C ARG A 58 6.09 -15.52 -0.40
N ALA A 59 6.05 -16.76 0.09
CA ALA A 59 5.79 -17.95 -0.72
C ALA A 59 4.30 -18.07 -1.15
N ARG A 60 3.80 -17.10 -1.92
CA ARG A 60 2.45 -17.09 -2.51
C ARG A 60 2.52 -16.38 -3.85
N TYR A 61 1.75 -16.87 -4.82
CA TYR A 61 1.56 -16.17 -6.08
C TYR A 61 0.57 -15.01 -5.91
N THR A 62 0.97 -13.81 -6.30
CA THR A 62 0.24 -12.55 -6.16
C THR A 62 0.15 -11.82 -7.50
N VAL A 63 -0.54 -10.68 -7.51
CA VAL A 63 -0.58 -9.80 -8.70
C VAL A 63 0.81 -9.29 -9.12
N LEU A 64 1.77 -9.22 -8.20
CA LEU A 64 3.13 -8.78 -8.52
C LEU A 64 3.92 -9.86 -9.25
N ASP A 65 3.67 -11.13 -8.93
CA ASP A 65 4.23 -12.27 -9.66
C ASP A 65 3.69 -12.30 -11.09
N LEU A 66 2.37 -12.16 -11.26
CA LEU A 66 1.74 -12.06 -12.57
C LEU A 66 2.29 -10.90 -13.40
N ALA A 67 2.45 -9.72 -12.80
CA ALA A 67 3.05 -8.57 -13.48
C ALA A 67 4.50 -8.85 -13.89
N SER A 68 5.27 -9.57 -13.06
CA SER A 68 6.63 -10.00 -13.40
C SER A 68 6.64 -10.99 -14.57
N ASP A 69 5.75 -11.98 -14.57
CA ASP A 69 5.66 -13.01 -15.62
C ASP A 69 5.27 -12.41 -16.97
N LEU A 70 4.46 -11.35 -16.95
CA LEU A 70 4.05 -10.59 -18.14
C LEU A 70 5.06 -9.51 -18.56
N GLY A 71 6.12 -9.28 -17.77
CA GLY A 71 7.15 -8.27 -18.06
C GLY A 71 6.67 -6.81 -17.89
N VAL A 72 5.63 -6.58 -17.08
CA VAL A 72 5.03 -5.24 -16.86
C VAL A 72 5.22 -4.72 -15.43
N LEU A 73 5.98 -5.42 -14.59
CA LEU A 73 6.14 -5.10 -13.17
C LEU A 73 6.81 -3.74 -12.95
N GLU A 74 7.79 -3.38 -13.77
CA GLU A 74 8.53 -2.12 -13.69
C GLU A 74 7.62 -0.93 -14.00
N GLU A 75 6.87 -0.98 -15.11
CA GLU A 75 5.90 0.05 -15.46
C GLU A 75 4.81 0.16 -14.39
N LEU A 76 4.33 -0.99 -13.89
CA LEU A 76 3.35 -1.01 -12.81
C LEU A 76 3.90 -0.38 -11.53
N ALA A 77 5.17 -0.62 -11.19
CA ALA A 77 5.82 -0.02 -10.03
C ALA A 77 5.91 1.50 -10.18
N ASP A 78 6.33 1.99 -11.35
CA ASP A 78 6.43 3.42 -11.61
C ASP A 78 5.06 4.09 -11.47
N ARG A 79 4.02 3.52 -12.09
CA ARG A 79 2.63 4.01 -11.98
C ARG A 79 2.01 3.88 -10.59
N ALA A 80 2.35 2.84 -9.84
CA ALA A 80 1.82 2.64 -8.49
C ALA A 80 2.45 3.62 -7.49
N LEU A 81 3.68 4.04 -7.75
CA LEU A 81 4.42 4.96 -6.91
C LEU A 81 4.19 6.43 -7.30
N GLU A 82 3.64 6.70 -8.49
CA GLU A 82 3.07 7.99 -8.87
C GLU A 82 2.04 8.44 -7.81
N GLY A 83 2.39 9.49 -7.05
CA GLY A 83 1.55 10.04 -5.98
C GLY A 83 1.76 9.44 -4.58
N ILE A 84 2.54 8.37 -4.44
CA ILE A 84 3.07 7.91 -3.12
C ILE A 84 4.30 8.73 -2.74
N VAL A 85 5.08 9.15 -3.75
CA VAL A 85 5.97 10.32 -3.65
C VAL A 85 5.10 11.56 -3.84
N TRP A 86 4.46 12.02 -2.78
CA TRP A 86 3.57 13.18 -2.85
C TRP A 86 4.40 14.48 -2.85
N GLU A 87 4.28 15.27 -3.91
CA GLU A 87 4.68 16.69 -3.93
C GLU A 87 3.50 17.57 -3.48
N PRO A 88 3.78 18.70 -2.80
CA PRO A 88 2.75 19.56 -2.20
C PRO A 88 1.67 20.04 -3.16
#